data_AF-A0A1G7N4J2-F1
#
_entry.id   AF-A0A1G7N4J2-F1
#
_cell.length_a   1.000
_cell.length_b   1.000
_cell.length_c   1.000
_cell.angle_alpha   90.00
_cell.angle_beta   90.00
_cell.angle_gamma   90.00
#
_symmetry.space_group_name_H-M   'P 1'
#
loop_
_entity.id
_entity.type
_entity.pdbx_description
1 polymer ?
#
loop_
_entity_poly.entity_id
_entity_poly.type
_entity_poly.pdbx_seq_one_letter_code
_entity_poly.pdbx_strand_id
1 'polypeptide(L)' 'MDHVLAGLLRERVFAILASLESPETHRLTTAWRALLHLHEQTESGTCRACGRRRGHMCSVWRVAATHFLSRE' A
#
# COMPACT_ATOMS: atom_id res chain seq x y z
N MET A 1 3.37 -30.70 -19.93
CA MET A 1 4.74 -30.15 -19.83
C MET A 1 4.70 -28.66 -19.48
N ASP A 2 3.79 -27.89 -20.10
CA ASP A 2 3.69 -26.43 -19.89
C ASP A 2 3.33 -25.99 -18.47
N HIS A 3 2.51 -26.77 -17.75
CA HIS A 3 2.15 -26.44 -16.36
C HIS A 3 3.35 -26.55 -15.40
N VAL A 4 4.30 -27.44 -15.68
CA VAL A 4 5.53 -27.58 -14.88
C VAL A 4 6.45 -26.39 -15.11
N LEU A 5 6.65 -26.00 -16.38
CA LEU A 5 7.43 -24.81 -16.75
C LEU A 5 6.80 -23.53 -16.17
N ALA A 6 5.47 -23.39 -16.27
CA ALA A 6 4.74 -22.26 -15.70
C ALA A 6 4.86 -22.19 -14.17
N GLY A 7 4.85 -23.34 -13.49
CA GLY A 7 5.08 -23.43 -12.04
C GLY A 7 6.48 -22.93 -11.65
N LEU A 8 7.51 -23.45 -12.33
CA LEU A 8 8.90 -23.08 -12.07
C LEU A 8 9.18 -21.59 -12.38
N LEU A 9 8.62 -21.07 -13.47
CA LEU A 9 8.70 -19.64 -13.81
C LEU A 9 8.08 -18.76 -12.73
N ARG A 10 6.89 -19.11 -12.25
CA ARG A 10 6.21 -18.38 -11.17
C ARG A 10 7.05 -18.35 -9.90
N GLU A 11 7.57 -19.49 -9.48
CA GLU A 11 8.40 -19.60 -8.27
C GLU A 11 9.67 -18.76 -8.37
N ARG A 12 10.37 -18.82 -9.52
CA ARG A 12 11.55 -17.99 -9.79
C ARG A 12 11.25 -16.49 -9.77
N VAL A 13 10.13 -16.07 -10.38
CA VAL A 13 9.71 -14.67 -10.37
C VAL A 13 9.46 -14.20 -8.95
N PHE A 14 8.74 -14.97 -8.12
CA PHE A 14 8.51 -14.61 -6.72
C PHE A 14 9.81 -14.52 -5.92
N ALA A 15 10.74 -15.46 -6.10
CA ALA A 15 12.02 -15.43 -5.41
C ALA A 15 12.85 -14.18 -5.78
N ILE A 16 12.87 -13.80 -7.06
CA ILE A 16 13.56 -12.58 -7.52
C ILE A 16 12.90 -11.35 -6.90
N LEU A 17 11.58 -11.23 -6.98
CA LEU A 17 10.85 -10.10 -6.39
C LEU A 17 11.10 -9.98 -4.89
N ALA A 18 11.10 -11.10 -4.15
CA ALA A 18 11.41 -11.13 -2.73
C ALA A 18 12.85 -10.69 -2.44
N SER A 19 13.83 -11.06 -3.28
CA SER A 19 15.22 -10.61 -3.13
C SER A 19 15.43 -9.12 -3.41
N LEU A 20 14.58 -8.54 -4.26
CA LEU A 20 14.60 -7.12 -4.60
C LEU A 20 13.85 -6.28 -3.56
N GLU A 21 12.99 -6.90 -2.75
CA GLU A 21 12.26 -6.22 -1.69
C GLU A 21 13.22 -5.87 -0.54
N SER A 22 13.54 -4.58 -0.43
CA SER A 22 14.30 -4.08 0.72
C SER A 22 13.50 -4.32 2.01
N PRO A 23 14.10 -4.88 3.08
CA PRO A 23 13.45 -5.01 4.39
C PRO A 23 12.91 -3.68 4.92
N GLU A 24 13.54 -2.57 4.53
CA GLU A 24 13.07 -1.23 4.87
C GLU A 24 11.82 -0.83 4.10
N THR A 25 11.76 -1.09 2.79
CA THR A 25 10.56 -0.89 1.98
C THR A 25 9.39 -1.72 2.51
N HIS A 26 9.64 -2.97 2.91
CA HIS A 26 8.63 -3.82 3.52
C HIS A 26 8.09 -3.24 4.84
N ARG A 27 8.99 -2.81 5.73
CA ARG A 27 8.62 -2.18 7.01
C ARG A 27 7.84 -0.88 6.80
N LEU A 28 8.29 -0.01 5.90
CA LEU A 28 7.60 1.24 5.57
C LEU A 28 6.21 0.97 4.98
N THR A 29 6.10 0.01 4.06
CA THR A 29 4.81 -0.38 3.47
C THR A 29 3.85 -0.89 4.53
N THR A 30 4.33 -1.74 5.45
CA THR A 30 3.54 -2.26 6.56
C THR A 30 3.08 -1.15 7.51
N ALA A 31 3.98 -0.23 7.87
CA ALA A 31 3.66 0.93 8.71
C ALA A 31 2.60 1.83 8.06
N TRP A 32 2.74 2.11 6.76
CA TRP A 32 1.77 2.93 6.02
C TRP A 32 0.40 2.26 5.90
N ARG A 33 0.34 0.94 5.69
CA ARG A 33 -0.92 0.19 5.69
C ARG A 33 -1.62 0.28 7.06
N ALA A 34 -0.87 0.12 8.15
CA ALA A 34 -1.43 0.27 9.50
C ALA A 34 -1.95 1.68 9.76
N LEU A 35 -1.19 2.70 9.35
CA LEU A 35 -1.57 4.11 9.48
C LEU A 35 -2.83 4.43 8.65
N LEU A 36 -2.93 3.94 7.41
CA LEU A 36 -4.11 4.12 6.57
C LEU A 36 -5.35 3.42 7.14
N HIS A 37 -5.17 2.24 7.74
CA HIS A 37 -6.24 1.53 8.43
C HIS A 37 -6.75 2.32 9.65
N LEU A 38 -5.85 2.87 10.46
CA LEU A 38 -6.23 3.75 11.58
C LEU A 38 -6.97 5.00 11.10
N HIS A 39 -6.57 5.54 9.94
CA HIS A 39 -7.17 6.72 9.32
C HIS A 39 -8.27 6.41 8.31
N GLU A 40 -8.96 5.27 8.43
CA GLU A 40 -10.00 4.85 7.48
C GLU A 40 -10.99 5.98 7.18
N GLN A 41 -11.25 6.20 5.89
CA GLN A 41 -12.24 7.17 5.43
C GLN A 41 -13.63 6.57 5.51
N THR A 42 -14.61 7.37 5.93
CA THR A 42 -16.02 7.07 5.73
C THR A 42 -16.36 7.16 4.24
N GLU A 43 -17.54 6.67 3.85
CA GLU A 43 -18.07 6.83 2.49
C GLU A 43 -18.13 8.31 2.05
N SER A 44 -18.30 9.23 3.00
CA SER A 44 -18.26 10.68 2.77
C SER A 44 -16.85 11.28 2.68
N GLY A 45 -15.79 10.46 2.67
CA GLY A 45 -14.38 10.89 2.61
C GLY A 45 -13.83 11.48 3.92
N THR A 46 -14.57 11.36 5.03
CA THR A 46 -14.12 11.89 6.33
C THR A 46 -13.26 10.85 7.05
N CYS A 47 -12.11 11.26 7.58
CA CYS A 47 -11.25 10.38 8.36
C CYS A 47 -11.85 10.12 9.76
N ARG A 48 -12.11 8.85 10.11
CA ARG A 48 -12.70 8.49 11.42
C ARG A 48 -11.82 8.91 12.61
N ALA A 49 -10.50 8.69 12.54
CA ALA A 49 -9.57 9.04 13.61
C ALA A 49 -9.34 10.55 13.81
N CYS A 50 -9.55 11.38 12.77
CA CYS A 50 -9.32 12.83 12.87
C CYS A 50 -10.59 13.64 13.21
N GLY A 51 -11.76 13.00 13.21
CA GLY A 51 -13.05 13.68 13.34
C GLY A 51 -13.46 14.48 12.09
N ARG A 52 -14.56 15.22 12.22
CA ARG A 52 -15.15 16.01 11.11
C ARG A 52 -14.28 17.22 10.79
N ARG A 53 -13.39 17.09 9.79
CA ARG A 53 -12.71 18.25 9.17
C ARG A 53 -13.58 18.78 8.02
N ARG A 54 -13.67 20.11 7.88
CA ARG A 54 -14.42 20.73 6.78
C ARG A 54 -13.70 20.48 5.45
N GLY A 55 -14.29 19.62 4.60
CA GLY A 55 -14.05 19.56 3.15
C GLY A 55 -12.68 19.08 2.67
N HIS A 56 -11.78 18.60 3.55
CA HIS A 56 -10.41 18.24 3.15
C HIS A 56 -9.97 16.89 3.72
N MET A 57 -9.22 16.15 2.90
CA MET A 57 -8.52 14.93 3.31
C MET A 57 -7.58 15.23 4.49
N CYS A 58 -7.49 14.28 5.43
CA CYS A 58 -6.50 14.36 6.50
C CYS A 58 -5.08 14.28 5.91
N SER A 59 -4.08 14.72 6.66
CA SER A 59 -2.69 14.75 6.22
C SER A 59 -2.18 13.38 5.79
N VAL A 60 -2.55 12.32 6.51
CA VAL A 60 -2.20 10.93 6.20
C VAL A 60 -2.64 10.54 4.79
N TRP A 61 -3.93 10.74 4.48
CA TRP A 61 -4.46 10.42 3.17
C TRP A 61 -3.96 11.34 2.07
N ARG A 62 -3.66 12.60 2.39
CA ARG A 62 -3.04 13.52 1.44
C ARG A 62 -1.66 13.03 1.01
N VAL A 63 -0.81 12.68 1.97
CA VAL A 63 0.53 12.14 1.69
C VAL A 63 0.42 10.84 0.89
N ALA A 64 -0.48 9.94 1.29
CA ALA A 64 -0.68 8.69 0.56
C ALA A 64 -1.16 8.91 -0.89
N ALA A 65 -2.09 9.85 -1.11
CA ALA A 65 -2.56 10.18 -2.45
C ALA A 65 -1.44 10.77 -3.32
N THR A 66 -0.63 11.67 -2.74
CA THR A 66 0.48 12.31 -3.44
C THR A 66 1.60 11.34 -3.78
N HIS A 67 1.96 10.42 -2.89
CA HIS A 67 3.19 9.62 -3.04
C HIS A 67 2.99 8.15 -3.37
N PHE A 68 1.80 7.57 -3.13
CA PHE A 68 1.55 6.14 -3.36
C PHE A 68 0.49 5.86 -4.44
N LEU A 69 -0.48 6.77 -4.59
CA LEU A 69 -1.60 6.57 -5.53
C LEU A 69 -1.42 7.35 -6.84
N SER A 70 -0.69 8.45 -6.80
CA SER A 70 -0.28 9.18 -8.01
C SER A 70 0.85 8.40 -8.67
N ARG A 71 0.49 7.49 -9.58
CA ARG A 71 1.44 6.90 -10.51
C ARG A 71 1.68 7.91 -11.62
N GLU A 72 2.86 8.52 -11.62
CA GLU A 72 3.45 9.09 -12.84
C GLU A 72 4.13 7.99 -13.66
#